data_AF-A0A969MTZ5-F1
#
_entry.id   AF-A0A969MTZ5-F1
#
_cell.length_a   1.000
_cell.length_b   1.000
_cell.length_c   1.000
_cell.angle_alpha   90.00
_cell.angle_beta   90.00
_cell.angle_gamma   90.00
#
_symmetry.space_group_name_H-M   'P 1'
#
loop_
_entity.id
_entity.type
_entity.pdbx_description
1 polymer ?
#
loop_
_entity_poly.entity_id
_entity_poly.type
_entity_poly.pdbx_seq_one_letter_code
_entity_poly.pdbx_strand_id
1 'polypeptide(L)' 'MEPDQFHRLKEALGTFYWDHGFETFCRVTGFDPQFQHAQEKWQQFSTCIQAMGQLDDRTWEKLLEASLIEQPSVGSVLPR' A
#
# COMPACT_ATOMS: atom_id res chain seq x y z
N MET A 1 6.61 -9.17 -9.03
CA MET A 1 7.04 -9.05 -7.62
C MET A 1 7.16 -10.46 -7.10
N GLU A 2 8.29 -10.83 -6.47
CA GLU A 2 8.43 -12.18 -5.90
C GLU A 2 7.43 -12.38 -4.76
N PRO A 3 6.88 -13.60 -4.55
CA PRO A 3 5.88 -13.88 -3.51
C PRO A 3 6.31 -13.38 -2.12
N ASP A 4 7.59 -13.50 -1.79
CA ASP A 4 8.18 -13.01 -0.53
C ASP A 4 8.08 -11.48 -0.37
N GLN A 5 8.18 -10.71 -1.45
CA GLN A 5 8.03 -9.24 -1.38
C GLN A 5 6.58 -8.83 -1.16
N PHE A 6 5.64 -9.61 -1.70
CA PHE A 6 4.20 -9.37 -1.51
C PHE A 6 3.78 -9.63 -0.05
N HIS A 7 4.22 -10.75 0.53
CA HIS A 7 3.96 -11.05 1.95
C HIS A 7 4.59 -9.99 2.87
N ARG A 8 5.82 -9.55 2.58
CA ARG A 8 6.48 -8.46 3.34
C ARG A 8 5.74 -7.13 3.23
N LEU A 9 5.19 -6.79 2.06
CA LEU A 9 4.39 -5.58 1.89
C LEU A 9 3.09 -5.67 2.70
N LYS A 10 2.41 -6.83 2.66
CA LYS A 10 1.17 -7.07 3.44
C LYS A 10 1.44 -7.00 4.95
N GLU A 11 2.52 -7.60 5.43
CA GLU A 11 2.98 -7.46 6.82
C GLU A 11 3.31 -6.00 7.14
N ALA A 12 4.11 -5.31 6.33
CA ALA A 12 4.48 -3.93 6.60
C ALA A 12 3.27 -2.98 6.67
N LEU A 13 2.30 -3.15 5.77
CA LEU A 13 1.05 -2.38 5.77
C LEU A 13 0.17 -2.73 6.98
N GLY A 14 0.12 -4.01 7.36
CA GLY A 14 -0.56 -4.49 8.56
C GLY A 14 0.07 -3.91 9.83
N THR A 15 1.36 -4.14 10.05
CA THR A 15 2.11 -3.63 11.22
C THR A 15 2.02 -2.11 11.32
N PHE A 16 2.18 -1.39 10.19
CA PHE A 16 2.08 0.05 10.21
C PHE A 16 0.69 0.53 10.64
N TYR A 17 -0.38 -0.08 10.13
CA TYR A 17 -1.74 0.35 10.49
C TYR A 17 -2.16 -0.04 11.91
N TRP A 18 -1.73 -1.21 12.40
CA TRP A 18 -2.11 -1.71 13.72
C TRP A 18 -1.34 -1.05 14.86
N ASP A 19 -0.05 -0.72 14.65
CA ASP A 19 0.81 -0.16 15.69
C ASP A 19 0.96 1.37 15.63
N HIS A 20 0.49 2.00 14.56
CA HIS A 20 0.69 3.43 14.35
C HIS A 20 -0.60 4.19 14.04
N GLY A 21 -0.92 5.16 14.91
CA GLY A 21 -2.05 6.06 14.74
C GLY A 21 -1.74 7.28 13.86
N PHE A 22 -2.73 8.19 13.77
CA PHE A 22 -2.71 9.40 12.95
C PHE A 22 -1.40 10.21 13.05
N GLU A 23 -0.85 10.40 14.24
CA GLU A 23 0.38 11.18 14.43
C GLU A 23 1.60 10.57 13.72
N THR A 24 1.71 9.25 13.73
CA THR A 24 2.83 8.58 13.04
C THR A 24 2.62 8.60 11.54
N PHE A 25 1.37 8.47 11.07
CA PHE A 25 1.04 8.70 9.66
C PHE A 25 1.45 10.11 9.21
N CYS A 26 1.08 11.15 9.95
CA CYS A 26 1.50 12.52 9.69
C CYS A 26 3.03 12.67 9.67
N ARG A 27 3.73 12.08 10.64
CA ARG A 27 5.20 12.11 10.70
C ARG A 27 5.86 11.46 9.48
N VAL A 28 5.36 10.32 9.02
CA VAL A 28 5.95 9.57 7.88
C VAL A 28 5.63 10.24 6.55
N THR A 29 4.41 10.76 6.40
CA THR A 29 3.95 11.42 5.17
C THR A 29 4.38 12.89 5.07
N GLY A 30 4.79 13.50 6.18
CA GLY A 30 5.08 14.93 6.27
C GLY A 30 3.83 15.81 6.30
N PHE A 31 2.64 15.23 6.50
CA PHE A 31 1.43 16.03 6.66
C PHE A 31 1.40 16.72 8.01
N ASP A 32 0.97 17.98 8.02
CA ASP A 32 0.70 18.70 9.25
C ASP A 32 -0.59 18.18 9.89
N PRO A 33 -0.54 17.64 11.12
CA PRO A 33 -1.72 17.09 11.80
C PRO A 33 -2.79 18.14 12.12
N GLN A 34 -2.48 19.44 12.05
CA GLN A 34 -3.43 20.52 12.29
C GLN A 34 -4.33 20.80 11.07
N PHE A 35 -3.95 20.33 9.87
CA PHE A 35 -4.76 20.53 8.68
C PHE A 35 -5.78 19.39 8.51
N GLN A 36 -7.03 19.79 8.25
CA GLN A 36 -8.12 18.85 7.92
C GLN A 36 -7.75 17.89 6.79
N HIS A 37 -6.97 18.35 5.81
CA HIS A 37 -6.49 17.53 4.71
C HIS A 37 -5.70 16.29 5.19
N ALA A 38 -4.89 16.42 6.24
CA ALA A 38 -4.14 15.30 6.80
C ALA A 38 -5.08 14.24 7.38
N GLN A 39 -6.14 14.68 8.05
CA GLN A 39 -7.14 13.80 8.65
C GLN A 39 -7.99 13.08 7.59
N GLU A 40 -8.33 13.77 6.51
CA GLU A 40 -8.99 13.16 5.34
C GLU A 40 -8.11 12.09 4.69
N LYS A 41 -6.81 12.40 4.50
CA LYS A 41 -5.83 11.44 3.96
C LYS A 41 -5.63 10.25 4.87
N TRP A 42 -5.62 10.46 6.18
CA TRP A 42 -5.58 9.40 7.17
C TRP A 42 -6.80 8.49 7.09
N GLN A 43 -8.02 9.04 7.01
CA GLN A 43 -9.24 8.24 6.86
C GLN A 43 -9.25 7.42 5.56
N GLN A 44 -8.80 8.01 4.46
CA GLN A 44 -8.66 7.29 3.18
C GLN A 44 -7.67 6.13 3.32
N PHE A 45 -6.50 6.40 3.91
CA PHE A 45 -5.47 5.39 4.14
C PHE A 45 -5.97 4.28 5.06
N SER A 46 -6.55 4.61 6.21
CA SER A 46 -7.07 3.64 7.17
C SER A 46 -8.13 2.74 6.56
N THR A 47 -9.05 3.32 5.78
CA THR A 47 -10.12 2.57 5.09
C THR A 47 -9.53 1.61 4.07
N CYS A 48 -8.55 2.07 3.29
CA CYS A 48 -7.86 1.24 2.31
C CYS A 48 -7.14 0.05 2.97
N ILE A 49 -6.39 0.28 4.06
CA ILE A 49 -5.68 -0.78 4.76
C ILE A 49 -6.65 -1.78 5.39
N GLN A 50 -7.74 -1.32 6.02
CA GLN A 50 -8.77 -2.20 6.55
C GLN A 50 -9.39 -3.09 5.47
N ALA A 51 -9.75 -2.51 4.33
CA ALA A 51 -10.29 -3.28 3.20
C ALA A 51 -9.27 -4.30 2.67
N MET A 52 -8.00 -3.92 2.57
CA MET A 52 -6.90 -4.82 2.19
C MET A 52 -6.68 -5.97 3.18
N GLY A 53 -6.84 -5.71 4.48
CA GLY A 53 -6.75 -6.73 5.53
C GLY A 53 -7.89 -7.75 5.52
N GLN A 54 -9.03 -7.44 4.90
CA GLN A 54 -10.16 -8.36 4.77
C GLN A 54 -10.03 -9.34 3.60
N LEU A 55 -9.10 -9.10 2.67
CA LEU A 55 -8.85 -9.98 1.55
C LEU A 55 -8.03 -11.20 1.98
N ASP A 56 -8.52 -12.39 1.64
CA ASP A 56 -7.79 -13.64 1.85
C ASP A 56 -6.57 -13.76 0.93
N ASP A 57 -5.64 -14.63 1.30
CA ASP A 57 -4.38 -14.82 0.56
C ASP A 57 -4.61 -15.23 -0.89
N ARG A 58 -5.64 -16.06 -1.16
CA ARG A 58 -5.98 -16.49 -2.52
C ARG A 58 -6.45 -15.34 -3.41
N THR A 59 -7.19 -14.40 -2.86
CA THR A 59 -7.65 -13.21 -3.57
C THR A 59 -6.47 -12.31 -3.91
N TRP A 60 -5.55 -12.16 -2.98
CA TRP A 60 -4.30 -11.45 -3.18
C TRP A 60 -3.39 -12.07 -4.25
N GLU A 61 -3.22 -13.39 -4.23
CA GLU A 61 -2.46 -14.13 -5.24
C GLU A 61 -3.01 -13.89 -6.65
N LYS A 62 -4.34 -13.95 -6.82
CA LYS A 62 -4.98 -13.68 -8.11
C LYS A 62 -4.80 -12.25 -8.60
N LEU A 63 -4.88 -11.28 -7.70
CA LEU A 63 -4.63 -9.87 -8.04
C LEU A 63 -3.16 -9.67 -8.47
N LEU A 64 -2.22 -10.35 -7.81
CA LEU A 64 -0.82 -10.33 -8.19
C LEU A 64 -0.60 -10.98 -9.56
N GLU A 65 -1.17 -12.16 -9.82
CA GLU A 65 -1.11 -12.83 -11.12
C GLU A 65 -1.65 -11.93 -12.25
N ALA A 66 -2.81 -11.29 -12.04
CA ALA A 66 -3.39 -10.36 -13.00
C ALA A 66 -2.45 -9.17 -13.30
N SER A 67 -1.81 -8.60 -12.27
CA SER A 67 -0.87 -7.48 -12.43
C SER A 67 0.37 -7.81 -13.28
N LEU A 68 0.75 -9.09 -13.33
CA LEU A 68 1.88 -9.57 -14.12
C LEU A 68 1.49 -9.84 -15.58
N ILE A 69 0.24 -10.21 -15.83
CA ILE A 69 -0.31 -10.41 -17.17
C ILE A 69 -0.52 -9.07 -17.88
N GLU A 70 -0.88 -8.02 -17.14
CA GLU A 70 -1.12 -6.67 -17.68
C GLU A 70 0.15 -5.79 -17.81
N GLN A 71 1.35 -6.30 -17.53
CA GLN A 71 2.57 -5.55 -17.85
C GLN A 71 2.95 -5.76 -19.32
N PRO A 72 2.73 -4.78 -20.24
CA PRO A 72 3.42 -4.81 -21.51
C PRO A 72 4.91 -4.69 -21.22
N SER A 73 5.71 -5.54 -21.85
CA SER A 73 7.17 -5.47 -21.83
C SER A 73 7.62 -4.04 -22.18
N VAL A 74 7.89 -3.20 -21.18
CA VAL A 74 8.46 -1.87 -21.42
C VAL A 74 9.91 -2.10 -21.84
N GLY A 75 10.09 -2.22 -23.15
CA GLY A 75 11.37 -2.21 -23.81
C GLY A 75 12.16 -0.99 -23.36
N SER A 76 13.34 -1.26 -22.83
CA SER A 76 14.40 -0.30 -22.54
C SER A 76 14.60 0.67 -23.70
N VAL A 77 14.17 1.92 -23.55
CA VAL A 77 14.62 3.03 -24.39
C VAL A 77 15.32 4.03 -23.46
N LEU A 78 16.63 3.84 -23.29
CA LEU A 78 17.54 4.86 -22.78
C LEU A 78 17.74 5.91 -23.89
N PRO A 79 17.59 7.22 -23.60
CA PRO A 79 18.01 8.25 -24.53
C PRO A 79 19.55 8.36 -24.54
N ARG A 80 20.11 8.43 -25.75
CA ARG A 80 21.53 8.77 -26.01
C ARG A 80 21.79 10.25 -25.78
#